data_AF-A0A0G9LGY2-F1
#
_entry.id   AF-A0A0G9LGY2-F1
#
_cell.length_a   1.000
_cell.length_b   1.000
_cell.length_c   1.000
_cell.angle_alpha   90.00
_cell.angle_beta   90.00
_cell.angle_gamma   90.00
#
_symmetry.space_group_name_H-M   'P 1'
#
loop_
_entity.id
_entity.type
_entity.pdbx_description
1 polymer ?
#
loop_
_entity_poly.entity_id
_entity_poly.type
_entity_poly.pdbx_seq_one_letter_code
_entity_poly.pdbx_strand_id
1 'polypeptide(L)'
;MNNLWYSFRELKNSFIFKVIILIQITMAIILLYRVNEIKNYENAKLNLMKTITEDKVIYSMMSKYKSLDDFSKDSEDLNKFPELYKAIQNKYNLIVVTYGGILVKDFENIDEFLDQELHKYDDEYKSINSLQCNSNFFETFNIKLSQGNLNEFNNYNKLDDKEMEGKIIPIILGDSYKKIFKLNDIIETKYTNYKVEGFLEKNQFYLDKGIYDPTRAKNLNTFAIAPIPNNISVSNLNNALLINENNVNADFYSIQKEIDGLAKKYDVKLSITNPQENIDSFIDVINYNANIKILIVYIVIFFVIIGLLAIFSNRINARRKEFSLHIMHGATYSDIYMRVFLEHLYLFILSIIISIYFLIRTKTKIVTDIINFDLGAFAQTTLIVFGIVTIVALVPIYNISKNRLNYLIKGE
;
A
#
# COMPACT_ATOMS: atom_id res chain seq x y z
N MET A 1 -36.55 -30.42 -18.91
CA MET A 1 -36.38 -29.15 -19.65
C MET A 1 -34.88 -28.81 -19.66
N ASN A 2 -34.24 -28.59 -20.81
CA ASN A 2 -32.79 -28.35 -20.85
C ASN A 2 -32.48 -26.85 -20.63
N ASN A 3 -32.47 -26.42 -19.36
CA ASN A 3 -32.34 -25.01 -18.97
C ASN A 3 -31.05 -24.34 -19.50
N LEU A 4 -29.97 -25.12 -19.71
CA LEU A 4 -28.71 -24.67 -20.30
C LEU A 4 -28.87 -24.24 -21.77
N TRP A 5 -29.55 -25.06 -22.58
CA TRP A 5 -29.74 -24.77 -24.01
C TRP A 5 -30.61 -23.53 -24.23
N TYR A 6 -31.67 -23.38 -23.43
CA TYR A 6 -32.52 -22.20 -23.48
C TYR A 6 -31.80 -20.92 -23.02
N SER A 7 -31.00 -21.00 -21.95
CA SER A 7 -30.15 -19.89 -21.50
C SER A 7 -29.16 -19.46 -22.59
N PHE A 8 -28.52 -20.42 -23.28
CA PHE A 8 -27.57 -20.12 -24.35
C PHE A 8 -28.23 -19.55 -25.61
N ARG A 9 -29.40 -20.07 -26.01
CA ARG A 9 -30.20 -19.49 -27.10
C ARG A 9 -30.57 -18.03 -26.80
N GLU A 10 -30.78 -17.73 -25.53
CA GLU A 10 -31.16 -16.40 -25.08
C GLU A 10 -30.00 -15.44 -24.97
N LEU A 11 -28.78 -15.93 -24.77
CA LEU A 11 -27.56 -15.15 -24.97
C LEU A 11 -27.45 -14.54 -26.38
N LYS A 12 -28.22 -15.01 -27.37
CA LYS A 12 -28.24 -14.44 -28.73
C LYS A 12 -29.19 -13.24 -28.93
N ASN A 13 -30.27 -13.12 -28.17
CA ASN A 13 -31.28 -12.06 -28.34
C ASN A 13 -31.09 -10.92 -27.31
N SER A 14 -31.31 -9.64 -27.67
CA SER A 14 -31.10 -8.46 -26.79
C SER A 14 -29.64 -8.17 -26.38
N PHE A 15 -28.74 -8.14 -27.38
CA PHE A 15 -27.29 -7.88 -27.22
C PHE A 15 -26.96 -6.63 -26.38
N ILE A 16 -27.64 -5.49 -26.63
CA ILE A 16 -27.35 -4.21 -25.96
C ILE A 16 -27.46 -4.32 -24.44
N PHE A 17 -28.54 -4.93 -23.93
CA PHE A 17 -28.75 -5.08 -22.48
C PHE A 17 -27.68 -5.95 -21.82
N LYS A 18 -27.17 -6.96 -22.53
CA LYS A 18 -26.11 -7.82 -22.02
C LYS A 18 -24.77 -7.12 -21.95
N VAL A 19 -24.46 -6.32 -22.97
CA VAL A 19 -23.26 -5.47 -22.97
C VAL A 19 -23.33 -4.50 -21.79
N ILE A 20 -24.49 -3.88 -21.54
CA ILE A 20 -24.67 -2.98 -20.39
C ILE A 20 -24.48 -3.72 -19.06
N ILE A 21 -25.11 -4.89 -18.88
CA ILE A 21 -24.93 -5.71 -17.66
C ILE A 21 -23.46 -6.10 -17.47
N LEU A 22 -22.80 -6.54 -18.55
CA LEU A 22 -21.40 -6.93 -18.53
C LEU A 22 -20.52 -5.76 -18.11
N ILE A 23 -20.74 -4.57 -18.68
CA ILE A 23 -20.00 -3.35 -18.33
C ILE A 23 -20.26 -2.98 -16.86
N GLN A 24 -21.51 -2.98 -16.41
CA GLN A 24 -21.86 -2.64 -15.03
C GLN A 24 -21.23 -3.58 -14.01
N ILE A 25 -21.32 -4.90 -14.22
CA ILE A 25 -20.71 -5.89 -13.31
C ILE A 25 -19.18 -5.76 -13.32
N THR A 26 -18.57 -5.60 -14.50
CA THR A 26 -17.11 -5.43 -14.63
C THR A 26 -16.65 -4.17 -13.90
N MET A 27 -17.33 -3.05 -14.11
CA MET A 27 -17.01 -1.78 -13.47
C MET A 27 -17.22 -1.85 -11.94
N ALA A 28 -18.28 -2.53 -11.49
CA ALA A 28 -18.52 -2.78 -10.08
C ALA A 28 -17.37 -3.58 -9.44
N ILE A 29 -16.95 -4.68 -10.06
CA ILE A 29 -15.83 -5.51 -9.57
C ILE A 29 -14.54 -4.67 -9.52
N ILE A 30 -14.21 -3.95 -10.60
CA ILE A 30 -12.98 -3.14 -10.67
C ILE A 30 -12.98 -2.03 -9.60
N LEU A 31 -14.05 -1.23 -9.51
CA LEU A 31 -14.11 -0.11 -8.57
C LEU A 31 -14.11 -0.60 -7.12
N LEU A 32 -14.88 -1.64 -6.81
CA LEU A 32 -14.90 -2.21 -5.46
C LEU A 32 -13.57 -2.82 -5.07
N TYR A 33 -12.94 -3.55 -6.00
CA TYR A 33 -11.59 -4.06 -5.79
C TYR A 33 -10.62 -2.93 -5.49
N ARG A 34 -10.60 -1.86 -6.30
CA ARG A 34 -9.68 -0.73 -6.11
C ARG A 34 -9.88 -0.04 -4.77
N VAL A 35 -11.12 0.18 -4.35
CA VAL A 35 -11.33 0.79 -3.05
C VAL A 35 -10.95 -0.15 -1.91
N ASN A 36 -11.24 -1.46 -2.03
CA ASN A 36 -10.81 -2.43 -1.01
C ASN A 36 -9.28 -2.53 -0.92
N GLU A 37 -8.59 -2.55 -2.06
CA GLU A 37 -7.13 -2.54 -2.18
C GLU A 37 -6.54 -1.30 -1.48
N ILE A 38 -7.05 -0.11 -1.81
CA ILE A 38 -6.61 1.14 -1.18
C ILE A 38 -6.93 1.15 0.32
N LYS A 39 -8.10 0.67 0.73
CA LYS A 39 -8.48 0.59 2.14
C LYS A 39 -7.55 -0.32 2.93
N ASN A 40 -7.26 -1.51 2.40
CA ASN A 40 -6.35 -2.46 3.03
C ASN A 40 -4.95 -1.86 3.16
N TYR A 41 -4.50 -1.15 2.13
CA TYR A 41 -3.23 -0.43 2.15
C TYR A 41 -3.17 0.64 3.24
N GLU A 42 -4.16 1.53 3.31
CA GLU A 42 -4.23 2.60 4.32
C GLU A 42 -4.40 2.03 5.74
N ASN A 43 -5.19 0.95 5.90
CA ASN A 43 -5.34 0.28 7.19
C ASN A 43 -4.04 -0.39 7.65
N ALA A 44 -3.30 -1.03 6.74
CA ALA A 44 -1.99 -1.59 7.06
C ALA A 44 -1.03 -0.48 7.53
N LYS A 45 -1.03 0.65 6.83
CA LYS A 45 -0.28 1.85 7.19
C LYS A 45 -0.66 2.40 8.57
N LEU A 46 -1.97 2.54 8.85
CA LEU A 46 -2.48 2.99 10.15
C LEU A 46 -2.13 2.03 11.29
N ASN A 47 -2.31 0.72 11.08
CA ASN A 47 -2.01 -0.29 12.09
C ASN A 47 -0.53 -0.27 12.44
N LEU A 48 0.36 -0.19 11.45
CA LEU A 48 1.80 -0.07 11.69
C LEU A 48 2.15 1.23 12.41
N MET A 49 1.58 2.37 11.99
CA MET A 49 1.79 3.63 12.68
C MET A 49 1.38 3.55 14.16
N LYS A 50 0.22 2.95 14.44
CA LYS A 50 -0.21 2.69 15.82
C LYS A 50 0.77 1.81 16.57
N THR A 51 1.16 0.66 16.00
CA THR A 51 2.13 -0.24 16.65
C THR A 51 3.48 0.44 16.93
N ILE A 52 3.93 1.33 16.04
CA ILE A 52 5.17 2.08 16.23
C ILE A 52 5.05 3.11 17.37
N THR A 53 3.87 3.71 17.56
CA THR A 53 3.65 4.80 18.53
C THR A 53 2.92 4.39 19.81
N GLU A 54 2.44 3.14 19.94
CA GLU A 54 1.64 2.68 21.08
C GLU A 54 2.45 2.64 22.37
N ASP A 55 3.67 2.08 22.29
CA ASP A 55 4.57 1.90 23.44
C ASP A 55 5.84 2.77 23.35
N LYS A 56 5.90 3.71 22.41
CA LYS A 56 7.09 4.52 22.14
C LYS A 56 6.72 5.96 21.87
N VAL A 57 7.52 6.88 22.39
CA VAL A 57 7.42 8.31 22.02
C VAL A 57 8.55 8.64 21.08
N ILE A 58 8.20 9.24 19.95
CA ILE A 58 9.13 9.60 18.89
C ILE A 58 9.35 11.10 18.92
N TYR A 59 10.60 11.51 19.03
CA TYR A 59 11.04 12.88 18.89
C TYR A 59 11.90 13.04 17.65
N SER A 60 11.93 14.26 17.11
CA SER A 60 12.79 14.59 15.98
C SER A 60 13.95 15.45 16.45
N MET A 61 15.19 15.04 16.15
CA MET A 61 16.33 15.92 16.34
C MET A 61 16.19 17.17 15.46
N MET A 62 16.63 18.32 15.95
CA MET A 62 16.55 19.59 15.23
C MET A 62 17.85 20.37 15.39
N SER A 63 18.33 20.92 14.28
CA SER A 63 19.45 21.85 14.26
C SER A 63 19.05 23.23 14.77
N LYS A 64 19.82 23.78 15.71
CA LYS A 64 19.74 25.18 16.17
C LYS A 64 20.88 26.03 15.57
N TYR A 65 21.61 25.50 14.58
CA TYR A 65 22.63 26.24 13.84
C TYR A 65 22.01 27.34 12.97
N LYS A 66 22.71 28.46 12.81
CA LYS A 66 22.23 29.61 12.00
C LYS A 66 22.42 29.40 10.50
N SER A 67 23.40 28.59 10.11
CA SER A 67 23.73 28.28 8.72
C SER A 67 24.23 26.84 8.59
N LEU A 68 24.20 26.32 7.36
CA LEU A 68 24.80 25.02 7.02
C LEU A 68 26.32 25.02 7.21
N ASP A 69 26.99 26.16 6.99
CA ASP A 69 28.44 26.30 7.18
C ASP A 69 28.83 26.17 8.65
N ASP A 70 28.04 26.78 9.56
CA ASP A 70 28.27 26.68 11.00
C ASP A 70 28.08 25.23 11.49
N PHE A 71 27.09 24.53 10.93
CA PHE A 71 26.86 23.11 11.22
C PHE A 71 28.01 22.25 10.69
N SER A 72 28.43 22.47 9.44
CA SER A 72 29.47 21.66 8.78
C SER A 72 30.78 21.73 9.55
N LYS A 73 31.20 22.92 10.00
CA LYS A 73 32.41 23.12 10.82
C LYS A 73 32.39 22.34 12.12
N ASP A 74 31.28 22.35 12.85
CA ASP A 74 31.14 21.60 14.10
C ASP A 74 30.97 20.10 13.85
N SER A 75 30.36 19.69 12.72
CA SER A 75 30.16 18.29 12.36
C SER A 75 31.45 17.58 11.96
N GLU A 76 32.45 18.34 11.49
CA GLU A 76 33.79 17.85 11.18
C GLU A 76 34.67 17.68 12.44
N ASP A 77 34.25 18.21 13.60
CA ASP A 77 34.96 18.01 14.86
C ASP A 77 34.77 16.57 15.37
N LEU A 78 35.88 15.82 15.33
CA LEU A 78 35.95 14.40 15.68
C LEU A 78 35.57 14.08 17.14
N ASN A 79 35.43 15.08 18.02
CA ASN A 79 35.09 14.84 19.42
C ASN A 79 33.66 15.25 19.78
N LYS A 80 33.09 16.27 19.12
CA LYS A 80 31.81 16.86 19.53
C LYS A 80 30.61 15.94 19.25
N PHE A 81 30.39 15.62 17.97
CA PHE A 81 29.25 14.81 17.53
C PHE A 81 29.33 13.35 18.00
N PRO A 82 30.49 12.68 17.93
CA PRO A 82 30.60 11.30 18.40
C PRO A 82 30.31 11.13 19.90
N GLU A 83 30.78 12.04 20.75
CA GLU A 83 30.54 11.97 22.20
C GLU A 83 29.09 12.33 22.56
N LEU A 84 28.48 13.30 21.85
CA LEU A 84 27.05 13.58 21.99
C LEU A 84 26.20 12.38 21.55
N TYR A 85 26.52 11.77 20.41
CA TYR A 85 25.83 10.61 19.86
C TYR A 85 25.84 9.46 20.88
N LYS A 86 27.02 9.09 21.40
CA LYS A 86 27.16 8.05 22.45
C LYS A 86 26.35 8.40 23.69
N ALA A 87 26.41 9.65 24.16
CA ALA A 87 25.70 10.07 25.37
C ALA A 87 24.18 9.94 25.23
N ILE A 88 23.62 10.25 24.05
CA ILE A 88 22.20 10.09 23.77
C ILE A 88 21.85 8.61 23.59
N GLN A 89 22.64 7.86 22.84
CA GLN A 89 22.40 6.44 22.54
C GLN A 89 22.37 5.56 23.80
N ASN A 90 23.09 5.94 24.85
CA ASN A 90 23.07 5.24 26.15
C ASN A 90 21.69 5.26 26.85
N LYS A 91 20.79 6.15 26.45
CA LYS A 91 19.47 6.33 27.09
C LYS A 91 18.30 6.20 26.12
N TYR A 92 18.53 6.57 24.86
CA TYR A 92 17.51 6.65 23.83
C TYR A 92 17.95 5.86 22.61
N ASN A 93 16.99 5.25 21.93
CA ASN A 93 17.26 4.61 20.65
C ASN A 93 17.24 5.69 19.55
N LEU A 94 18.32 5.76 18.77
CA LEU A 94 18.47 6.74 17.69
C LEU A 94 18.30 6.05 16.35
N ILE A 95 17.48 6.62 15.48
CA ILE A 95 17.27 6.13 14.12
C ILE A 95 17.72 7.20 13.14
N VAL A 96 18.73 6.86 12.34
CA VAL A 96 19.29 7.74 11.32
C VAL A 96 18.97 7.15 9.97
N VAL A 97 18.35 7.96 9.10
CA VAL A 97 17.99 7.58 7.73
C VAL A 97 18.49 8.66 6.78
N THR A 98 19.10 8.26 5.68
CA THR A 98 19.49 9.14 4.57
C THR A 98 18.90 8.62 3.27
N TYR A 99 18.29 9.49 2.47
CA TYR A 99 17.62 9.12 1.22
C TYR A 99 18.53 9.14 0.01
N GLY A 100 18.21 8.29 -0.95
CA GLY A 100 18.83 8.24 -2.27
C GLY A 100 20.24 7.62 -2.24
N GLY A 101 21.00 7.92 -3.28
CA GLY A 101 22.42 7.53 -3.38
C GLY A 101 22.71 6.25 -4.16
N ILE A 102 21.70 5.46 -4.54
CA ILE A 102 21.91 4.24 -5.33
C ILE A 102 21.52 4.48 -6.80
N LEU A 103 22.54 4.47 -7.66
CA LEU A 103 22.42 4.68 -9.11
C LEU A 103 22.73 3.37 -9.84
N VAL A 104 21.72 2.74 -10.40
CA VAL A 104 21.82 1.40 -11.02
C VAL A 104 21.73 1.49 -12.54
N LYS A 105 22.32 0.49 -13.22
CA LYS A 105 22.11 0.30 -14.66
C LYS A 105 20.65 -0.09 -14.94
N ASP A 106 20.21 0.19 -16.15
CA ASP A 106 18.84 -0.13 -16.58
C ASP A 106 18.55 -1.63 -16.45
N PHE A 107 17.36 -1.98 -15.94
CA PHE A 107 16.89 -3.36 -15.83
C PHE A 107 15.38 -3.45 -16.11
N GLU A 108 14.87 -4.66 -16.28
CA GLU A 108 13.48 -4.88 -16.68
C GLU A 108 12.49 -4.22 -15.70
N ASN A 109 11.62 -3.34 -16.21
CA ASN A 109 10.64 -2.57 -15.44
C ASN A 109 11.24 -1.63 -14.36
N ILE A 110 12.44 -1.08 -14.59
CA ILE A 110 13.08 -0.16 -13.65
C ILE A 110 12.21 1.05 -13.25
N ASP A 111 11.32 1.49 -14.14
CA ASP A 111 10.44 2.67 -13.95
C ASP A 111 9.56 2.57 -12.69
N GLU A 112 9.36 1.35 -12.18
CA GLU A 112 8.63 1.08 -10.94
C GLU A 112 9.44 1.37 -9.68
N PHE A 113 10.75 1.38 -9.81
CA PHE A 113 11.71 1.50 -8.72
C PHE A 113 12.37 2.88 -8.67
N LEU A 114 12.18 3.71 -9.70
CA LEU A 114 12.83 5.03 -9.79
C LEU A 114 12.41 5.96 -8.66
N ASP A 115 13.40 6.69 -8.14
CA ASP A 115 13.16 7.81 -7.24
C ASP A 115 12.62 8.99 -8.06
N GLN A 116 11.37 9.38 -7.79
CA GLN A 116 10.70 10.46 -8.50
C GLN A 116 11.05 11.84 -7.94
N GLU A 117 11.63 11.91 -6.74
CA GLU A 117 12.04 13.16 -6.09
C GLU A 117 13.47 13.56 -6.52
N LEU A 118 14.32 12.58 -6.82
CA LEU A 118 15.69 12.79 -7.27
C LEU A 118 15.84 12.59 -8.79
N HIS A 119 15.59 13.64 -9.57
CA HIS A 119 15.89 13.67 -11.01
C HIS A 119 17.40 13.83 -11.30
N LYS A 120 18.21 12.84 -10.90
CA LYS A 120 19.58 12.68 -11.41
C LYS A 120 19.60 11.52 -12.40
N TYR A 121 19.29 11.84 -13.65
CA TYR A 121 19.47 10.91 -14.77
C TYR A 121 20.87 11.14 -15.34
N ASP A 122 21.73 10.15 -15.19
CA ASP A 122 22.84 9.93 -16.10
C ASP A 122 22.31 9.07 -17.26
N ASP A 123 22.86 9.20 -18.47
CA ASP A 123 22.35 8.45 -19.63
C ASP A 123 22.48 6.92 -19.44
N GLU A 124 23.43 6.48 -18.58
CA GLU A 124 23.69 5.07 -18.30
C GLU A 124 23.12 4.59 -16.95
N TYR A 125 22.91 5.48 -15.98
CA TYR A 125 22.51 5.11 -14.61
C TYR A 125 21.28 5.88 -14.13
N LYS A 126 20.34 5.16 -13.54
CA LYS A 126 19.09 5.71 -13.01
C LYS A 126 19.04 5.61 -11.48
N SER A 127 18.51 6.65 -10.83
CA SER A 127 18.31 6.66 -9.38
C SER A 127 17.07 5.84 -9.00
N ILE A 128 17.25 4.86 -8.12
CA ILE A 128 16.15 4.08 -7.54
C ILE A 128 15.78 4.62 -6.16
N ASN A 129 14.56 4.33 -5.71
CA ASN A 129 14.12 4.57 -4.34
C ASN A 129 15.03 3.80 -3.41
N SER A 130 15.90 4.52 -2.71
CA SER A 130 16.84 3.94 -1.78
C SER A 130 16.94 4.74 -0.50
N LEU A 131 17.33 4.06 0.57
CA LEU A 131 17.71 4.70 1.80
C LEU A 131 18.90 3.98 2.43
N GLN A 132 19.67 4.73 3.19
CA GLN A 132 20.68 4.21 4.09
C GLN A 132 20.22 4.39 5.53
N CYS A 133 20.35 3.35 6.36
CA CYS A 133 19.93 3.42 7.76
C CYS A 133 20.85 2.64 8.69
N ASN A 134 20.73 2.92 9.99
CA ASN A 134 21.43 2.20 11.04
C ASN A 134 20.71 0.91 11.46
N SER A 135 21.41 0.00 12.11
CA SER A 135 20.93 -1.35 12.46
C SER A 135 19.58 -1.38 13.18
N ASN A 136 19.34 -0.41 14.06
CA ASN A 136 18.15 -0.35 14.91
C ASN A 136 16.87 -0.01 14.12
N PHE A 137 16.99 0.42 12.87
CA PHE A 137 15.88 0.78 11.99
C PHE A 137 14.83 -0.33 11.87
N PHE A 138 15.28 -1.56 11.61
CA PHE A 138 14.37 -2.69 11.38
C PHE A 138 13.58 -3.07 12.63
N GLU A 139 14.25 -3.14 13.77
CA GLU A 139 13.62 -3.47 15.05
C GLU A 139 12.64 -2.38 15.49
N THR A 140 13.05 -1.12 15.37
CA THR A 140 12.25 0.03 15.83
C THR A 140 10.92 0.13 15.11
N PHE A 141 10.93 -0.06 13.78
CA PHE A 141 9.76 0.00 12.93
C PHE A 141 9.09 -1.36 12.69
N ASN A 142 9.54 -2.41 13.39
CA ASN A 142 9.03 -3.78 13.25
C ASN A 142 9.02 -4.27 11.78
N ILE A 143 10.08 -3.93 11.04
CA ILE A 143 10.23 -4.27 9.63
C ILE A 143 10.74 -5.70 9.53
N LYS A 144 9.95 -6.54 8.85
CA LYS A 144 10.22 -7.98 8.75
C LYS A 144 10.83 -8.38 7.42
N LEU A 145 11.76 -9.34 7.48
CA LEU A 145 12.29 -10.01 6.32
C LEU A 145 11.46 -11.24 5.99
N SER A 146 11.11 -11.37 4.72
CA SER A 146 10.53 -12.60 4.17
C SER A 146 11.58 -13.65 3.84
N GLN A 147 12.81 -13.22 3.51
CA GLN A 147 13.95 -14.06 3.13
C GLN A 147 15.25 -13.33 3.53
N GLY A 148 16.29 -14.09 3.88
CA GLY A 148 17.61 -13.54 4.23
C GLY A 148 17.78 -13.24 5.71
N ASN A 149 18.81 -12.46 6.07
CA ASN A 149 19.10 -12.02 7.45
C ASN A 149 19.81 -10.65 7.47
N LEU A 150 19.95 -10.06 8.66
CA LEU A 150 20.55 -8.73 8.86
C LEU A 150 22.00 -8.76 9.39
N ASN A 151 22.66 -9.93 9.47
CA ASN A 151 23.94 -10.05 10.16
C ASN A 151 25.05 -9.25 9.45
N GLU A 152 25.20 -9.40 8.14
CA GLU A 152 26.18 -8.61 7.36
C GLU A 152 25.82 -7.12 7.39
N PHE A 153 24.53 -6.78 7.20
CA PHE A 153 24.04 -5.41 7.30
C PHE A 153 24.48 -4.73 8.60
N ASN A 154 24.22 -5.38 9.74
CA ASN A 154 24.55 -4.87 11.07
C ASN A 154 26.07 -4.77 11.32
N ASN A 155 26.87 -5.63 10.67
CA ASN A 155 28.32 -5.53 10.76
C ASN A 155 28.85 -4.34 9.98
N TYR A 156 28.29 -4.07 8.80
CA TYR A 156 28.67 -2.89 8.01
C TYR A 156 28.31 -1.59 8.72
N ASN A 157 27.16 -1.49 9.42
CA ASN A 157 26.83 -0.28 10.18
C ASN A 157 27.85 0.12 11.27
N LYS A 158 28.79 -0.77 11.63
CA LYS A 158 29.89 -0.46 12.59
C LYS A 158 31.13 0.12 11.92
N LEU A 159 31.20 0.07 10.59
CA LEU A 159 32.34 0.52 9.80
C LEU A 159 32.15 1.99 9.40
N ASP A 160 33.26 2.71 9.30
CA ASP A 160 33.26 4.05 8.71
C ASP A 160 33.31 3.97 7.17
N ASP A 161 32.97 5.06 6.50
CA ASP A 161 32.90 5.15 5.03
C ASP A 161 34.18 4.69 4.31
N LYS A 162 35.35 5.08 4.81
CA LYS A 162 36.66 4.65 4.29
C LYS A 162 36.88 3.15 4.40
N GLU A 163 36.34 2.51 5.43
CA GLU A 163 36.46 1.06 5.60
C GLU A 163 35.50 0.29 4.69
N MET A 164 34.45 0.94 4.19
CA MET A 164 33.53 0.37 3.21
C MET A 164 34.02 0.53 1.76
N GLU A 165 34.98 1.43 1.51
CA GLU A 165 35.47 1.73 0.18
C GLU A 165 36.01 0.49 -0.54
N GLY A 166 35.59 0.29 -1.79
CA GLY A 166 35.96 -0.87 -2.60
C GLY A 166 35.35 -2.22 -2.18
N LYS A 167 34.55 -2.26 -1.11
CA LYS A 167 33.83 -3.47 -0.68
C LYS A 167 32.46 -3.57 -1.34
N ILE A 168 31.98 -4.80 -1.45
CA ILE A 168 30.59 -5.08 -1.81
C ILE A 168 29.75 -4.90 -0.55
N ILE A 169 28.75 -4.01 -0.59
CA ILE A 169 27.94 -3.65 0.57
C ILE A 169 26.67 -4.52 0.60
N PRO A 170 26.24 -5.05 1.76
CA PRO A 170 24.99 -5.78 1.86
C PRO A 170 23.79 -4.86 1.61
N ILE A 171 22.78 -5.34 0.88
CA ILE A 171 21.55 -4.61 0.62
C ILE A 171 20.32 -5.47 0.90
N ILE A 172 19.31 -4.84 1.49
CA ILE A 172 17.99 -5.43 1.72
C ILE A 172 17.02 -4.79 0.74
N LEU A 173 16.29 -5.60 0.00
CA LEU A 173 15.38 -5.12 -1.05
C LEU A 173 13.92 -5.26 -0.63
N GLY A 174 13.08 -4.32 -1.06
CA GLY A 174 11.63 -4.43 -0.96
C GLY A 174 11.05 -5.64 -1.70
N ASP A 175 9.83 -6.04 -1.34
CA ASP A 175 9.18 -7.24 -1.92
C ASP A 175 9.08 -7.20 -3.46
N SER A 176 8.91 -6.02 -4.07
CA SER A 176 8.76 -5.90 -5.52
C SER A 176 10.01 -6.34 -6.29
N TYR A 177 11.20 -6.26 -5.68
CA TYR A 177 12.46 -6.69 -6.30
C TYR A 177 12.61 -8.21 -6.42
N LYS A 178 11.82 -9.02 -5.69
CA LYS A 178 11.88 -10.50 -5.77
C LYS A 178 11.59 -11.07 -7.15
N LYS A 179 10.91 -10.30 -8.00
CA LYS A 179 10.61 -10.69 -9.38
C LYS A 179 11.84 -10.56 -10.29
N ILE A 180 12.87 -9.85 -9.84
CA ILE A 180 14.03 -9.43 -10.64
C ILE A 180 15.32 -10.04 -10.07
N PHE A 181 15.52 -9.94 -8.76
CA PHE A 181 16.75 -10.38 -8.09
C PHE A 181 16.49 -11.58 -7.16
N LYS A 182 17.57 -12.32 -6.86
CA LYS A 182 17.63 -13.42 -5.90
C LYS A 182 18.63 -13.11 -4.78
N LEU A 183 18.57 -13.89 -3.71
CA LEU A 183 19.56 -13.81 -2.63
C LEU A 183 20.98 -14.08 -3.17
N ASN A 184 21.94 -13.31 -2.68
CA ASN A 184 23.35 -13.26 -3.08
C ASN A 184 23.63 -12.71 -4.49
N ASP A 185 22.62 -12.22 -5.22
CA ASP A 185 22.88 -11.50 -6.46
C ASP A 185 23.69 -10.23 -6.17
N ILE A 186 24.55 -9.86 -7.12
CA ILE A 186 25.33 -8.62 -7.06
C ILE A 186 24.67 -7.60 -7.98
N ILE A 187 24.28 -6.46 -7.41
CA ILE A 187 23.76 -5.30 -8.13
C ILE A 187 24.94 -4.37 -8.41
N GLU A 188 25.29 -4.26 -9.70
CA GLU A 188 26.27 -3.28 -10.16
C GLU A 188 25.67 -1.88 -10.14
N THR A 189 26.37 -0.94 -9.51
CA THR A 189 25.95 0.47 -9.45
C THR A 189 27.10 1.37 -9.85
N LYS A 190 26.82 2.66 -10.08
CA LYS A 190 27.84 3.63 -10.50
C LYS A 190 29.00 3.77 -9.52
N TYR A 191 28.73 3.67 -8.21
CA TYR A 191 29.72 3.98 -7.17
C TYR A 191 30.12 2.76 -6.34
N THR A 192 29.15 1.91 -5.96
CA THR A 192 29.41 0.79 -5.05
C THR A 192 28.56 -0.41 -5.40
N ASN A 193 29.15 -1.59 -5.52
CA ASN A 193 28.40 -2.81 -5.78
C ASN A 193 27.70 -3.29 -4.51
N TYR A 194 26.48 -3.79 -4.66
CA TYR A 194 25.70 -4.30 -3.54
C TYR A 194 25.41 -5.79 -3.67
N LYS A 195 25.43 -6.52 -2.56
CA LYS A 195 25.04 -7.95 -2.50
C LYS A 195 23.68 -8.07 -1.83
N VAL A 196 22.75 -8.75 -2.48
CA VAL A 196 21.38 -8.93 -1.97
C VAL A 196 21.36 -9.92 -0.80
N GLU A 197 21.21 -9.42 0.41
CA GLU A 197 21.23 -10.23 1.64
C GLU A 197 19.83 -10.56 2.18
N GLY A 198 18.80 -9.89 1.68
CA GLY A 198 17.44 -10.12 2.14
C GLY A 198 16.36 -9.41 1.35
N PHE A 199 15.14 -9.88 1.55
CA PHE A 199 13.93 -9.27 1.01
C PHE A 199 12.91 -9.00 2.09
N LEU A 200 12.35 -7.80 2.10
CA LEU A 200 11.26 -7.43 3.01
C LEU A 200 9.99 -8.26 2.75
N GLU A 201 9.17 -8.40 3.78
CA GLU A 201 7.76 -8.77 3.62
C GLU A 201 6.99 -7.71 2.81
N LYS A 202 5.81 -8.06 2.31
CA LYS A 202 4.93 -7.12 1.61
C LYS A 202 4.42 -6.04 2.57
N ASN A 203 4.26 -4.83 2.05
CA ASN A 203 3.62 -3.70 2.72
C ASN A 203 4.26 -3.39 4.08
N GLN A 204 5.59 -3.33 4.11
CA GLN A 204 6.34 -2.79 5.24
C GLN A 204 6.42 -1.27 5.10
N PHE A 205 6.35 -0.55 6.21
CA PHE A 205 6.34 0.90 6.25
C PHE A 205 7.26 1.40 7.36
N TYR A 206 7.70 2.66 7.24
CA TYR A 206 8.42 3.35 8.31
C TYR A 206 8.02 4.82 8.33
N LEU A 207 8.32 5.47 9.46
CA LEU A 207 8.05 6.89 9.64
C LEU A 207 9.15 7.74 8.99
N ASP A 208 8.80 8.47 7.95
CA ASP A 208 9.68 9.44 7.31
C ASP A 208 9.72 10.74 8.12
N LYS A 209 10.94 11.24 8.32
CA LYS A 209 11.19 12.56 8.90
C LYS A 209 11.01 13.70 7.89
N GLY A 210 11.14 13.44 6.59
CA GLY A 210 10.86 14.37 5.48
C GLY A 210 11.61 15.71 5.49
N ILE A 211 11.79 16.35 4.32
CA ILE A 211 12.30 17.74 4.23
C ILE A 211 11.15 18.76 4.33
N TYR A 212 9.93 18.37 3.93
CA TYR A 212 8.79 19.27 3.77
C TYR A 212 7.54 18.86 4.56
N ASP A 213 7.49 17.65 5.11
CA ASP A 213 6.35 17.17 5.87
C ASP A 213 6.82 16.10 6.88
N PRO A 214 7.13 16.50 8.12
CA PRO A 214 7.56 15.56 9.14
C PRO A 214 6.37 14.67 9.50
N THR A 215 6.54 13.34 9.34
CA THR A 215 5.67 12.22 9.77
C THR A 215 4.81 11.51 8.73
N ARG A 216 5.29 11.36 7.49
CA ARG A 216 4.64 10.46 6.51
C ARG A 216 5.14 9.03 6.66
N ALA A 217 4.24 8.06 6.79
CA ALA A 217 4.62 6.65 6.60
C ALA A 217 4.88 6.36 5.11
N LYS A 218 6.10 5.89 4.78
CA LYS A 218 6.51 5.49 3.42
C LYS A 218 6.51 3.98 3.28
N ASN A 219 6.09 3.47 2.13
CA ASN A 219 6.09 2.04 1.83
C ASN A 219 7.43 1.58 1.27
N LEU A 220 7.90 0.43 1.74
CA LEU A 220 9.22 -0.10 1.41
C LEU A 220 9.22 -1.14 0.28
N ASN A 221 8.08 -1.44 -0.37
CA ASN A 221 7.99 -2.49 -1.39
C ASN A 221 8.95 -2.27 -2.57
N THR A 222 9.22 -1.02 -2.94
CA THR A 222 10.10 -0.62 -4.05
C THR A 222 11.43 -0.01 -3.58
N PHE A 223 11.70 -0.04 -2.27
CA PHE A 223 12.92 0.55 -1.70
C PHE A 223 14.08 -0.45 -1.69
N ALA A 224 15.28 0.08 -1.91
CA ALA A 224 16.54 -0.59 -1.66
C ALA A 224 17.19 0.01 -0.40
N ILE A 225 17.49 -0.83 0.60
CA ILE A 225 17.94 -0.41 1.93
C ILE A 225 19.38 -0.87 2.14
N ALA A 226 20.29 0.08 2.34
CA ALA A 226 21.70 -0.16 2.59
C ALA A 226 22.11 0.30 4.01
N PRO A 227 23.19 -0.24 4.58
CA PRO A 227 23.71 0.24 5.85
C PRO A 227 24.32 1.64 5.65
N ILE A 228 23.99 2.57 6.55
CA ILE A 228 24.70 3.85 6.65
C ILE A 228 26.06 3.62 7.34
N PRO A 229 27.16 4.22 6.85
CA PRO A 229 28.44 4.22 7.56
C PRO A 229 28.35 4.89 8.93
N ASN A 230 29.13 4.43 9.90
CA ASN A 230 29.04 4.87 11.28
C ASN A 230 29.33 6.36 11.45
N ASN A 231 30.47 6.84 10.92
CA ASN A 231 30.80 8.27 10.90
C ASN A 231 29.71 9.15 10.25
N ILE A 232 29.10 8.70 9.15
CA ILE A 232 28.00 9.41 8.48
C ILE A 232 26.73 9.39 9.36
N SER A 233 26.44 8.27 10.03
CA SER A 233 25.32 8.19 10.98
C SER A 233 25.48 9.20 12.12
N VAL A 234 26.70 9.36 12.63
CA VAL A 234 27.03 10.26 13.73
C VAL A 234 26.92 11.73 13.29
N SER A 235 27.44 12.08 12.11
CA SER A 235 27.35 13.45 11.59
C SER A 235 25.91 13.84 11.23
N ASN A 236 25.08 12.88 10.80
CA ASN A 236 23.66 13.09 10.49
C ASN A 236 22.73 13.02 11.71
N LEU A 237 23.25 13.17 12.93
CA LEU A 237 22.46 13.16 14.16
C LEU A 237 21.34 14.23 14.17
N ASN A 238 21.54 15.37 13.51
CA ASN A 238 20.50 16.40 13.34
C ASN A 238 19.25 15.87 12.61
N ASN A 239 19.41 14.87 11.76
CA ASN A 239 18.35 14.22 11.00
C ASN A 239 17.83 12.94 11.66
N ALA A 240 18.30 12.59 12.86
CA ALA A 240 17.84 11.41 13.57
C ALA A 240 16.41 11.56 14.13
N LEU A 241 15.72 10.43 14.26
CA LEU A 241 14.60 10.25 15.18
C LEU A 241 15.14 9.73 16.51
N LEU A 242 14.62 10.26 17.60
CA LEU A 242 14.95 9.86 18.96
C LEU A 242 13.74 9.13 19.55
N ILE A 243 13.93 7.87 19.89
CA ILE A 243 12.87 6.97 20.35
C ILE A 243 13.05 6.74 21.85
N ASN A 244 12.03 7.10 22.61
CA ASN A 244 11.95 6.83 24.03
C ASN A 244 11.02 5.64 24.27
N GLU A 245 11.63 4.49 24.55
CA GLU A 245 10.92 3.22 24.83
C GLU A 245 10.69 3.01 26.34
N ASN A 246 11.40 3.75 27.20
CA ASN A 246 11.42 3.51 28.65
C ASN A 246 10.33 4.27 29.41
N ASN A 247 9.77 5.34 28.84
CA ASN A 247 8.78 6.16 29.54
C ASN A 247 7.85 6.89 28.56
N VAL A 248 6.74 6.25 28.20
CA VAL A 248 5.72 6.79 27.27
C VAL A 248 5.05 8.07 27.81
N ASN A 249 5.05 8.25 29.13
CA ASN A 249 4.45 9.42 29.78
C ASN A 249 5.49 10.49 30.14
N ALA A 250 6.71 10.39 29.62
CA ALA A 250 7.73 11.39 29.88
C ALA A 250 7.31 12.76 29.33
N ASP A 251 7.38 13.78 30.17
CA ASP A 251 7.14 15.16 29.77
C ASP A 251 8.19 15.60 28.73
N PHE A 252 7.71 16.10 27.58
CA PHE A 252 8.56 16.56 26.48
C PHE A 252 9.59 17.59 26.93
N TYR A 253 9.19 18.55 27.78
CA TYR A 253 10.11 19.59 28.26
C TYR A 253 11.25 19.03 29.10
N SER A 254 11.00 17.95 29.84
CA SER A 254 12.01 17.27 30.64
C SER A 254 13.06 16.59 29.75
N ILE A 255 12.62 15.88 28.70
CA ILE A 255 13.52 15.27 27.71
C ILE A 255 14.26 16.34 26.92
N GLN A 256 13.56 17.40 26.48
CA GLN A 256 14.19 18.49 25.73
C GLN A 256 15.29 19.17 26.54
N LYS A 257 15.06 19.43 27.84
CA LYS A 257 16.08 20.00 28.73
C LYS A 257 17.28 19.07 28.90
N GLU A 258 17.06 17.77 28.97
CA GLU A 258 18.15 16.79 29.04
C GLU A 258 19.00 16.82 27.77
N ILE A 259 18.37 16.74 26.59
CA ILE A 259 19.08 16.77 25.31
C ILE A 259 19.78 18.11 25.09
N ASP A 260 19.13 19.23 25.41
CA ASP A 260 19.76 20.56 25.35
C ASP A 260 20.96 20.66 26.32
N GLY A 261 20.88 20.01 27.48
CA GLY A 261 21.98 19.93 28.45
C GLY A 261 23.18 19.13 27.91
N LEU A 262 22.93 17.98 27.29
CA LEU A 262 23.96 17.18 26.62
C LEU A 262 24.58 17.94 25.45
N ALA A 263 23.75 18.57 24.60
CA ALA A 263 24.21 19.37 23.47
C ALA A 263 25.12 20.53 23.93
N LYS A 264 24.73 21.24 25.00
CA LYS A 264 25.58 22.28 25.62
C LYS A 264 26.90 21.73 26.18
N LYS A 265 26.87 20.55 26.82
CA LYS A 265 28.07 19.92 27.40
C LYS A 265 29.14 19.64 26.35
N TYR A 266 28.72 19.23 25.15
CA TYR A 266 29.61 18.90 24.03
C TYR A 266 29.76 20.03 23.00
N ASP A 267 29.30 21.24 23.32
CA ASP A 267 29.36 22.42 22.44
C ASP A 267 28.78 22.19 21.03
N VAL A 268 27.59 21.58 21.00
CA VAL A 268 26.81 21.29 19.80
C VAL A 268 25.45 22.01 19.88
N LYS A 269 25.00 22.59 18.77
CA LYS A 269 23.72 23.34 18.70
C LYS A 269 22.60 22.46 18.17
N LEU A 270 22.22 21.44 18.94
CA LEU A 270 21.09 20.55 18.64
C LEU A 270 20.02 20.61 19.74
N SER A 271 18.82 20.18 19.39
CA SER A 271 17.67 20.02 20.28
C SER A 271 16.71 18.98 19.73
N ILE A 272 15.54 18.87 20.34
CA ILE A 272 14.44 18.02 19.85
C ILE A 272 13.16 18.82 19.65
N THR A 273 12.34 18.33 18.73
CA THR A 273 10.95 18.74 18.52
C THR A 273 10.03 17.55 18.76
N ASN A 274 8.77 17.84 19.11
CA ASN A 274 7.73 16.83 19.23
C ASN A 274 6.96 16.72 17.91
N PRO A 275 7.18 15.66 17.10
CA PRO A 275 6.43 15.43 15.88
C PRO A 275 5.02 14.87 16.13
N GLN A 276 4.61 14.59 17.38
CA GLN A 276 3.37 13.89 17.68
C GLN A 276 2.13 14.59 17.10
N GLU A 277 2.04 15.93 17.17
CA GLU A 277 0.92 16.66 16.57
C GLU A 277 0.83 16.41 15.04
N ASN A 278 1.97 16.30 14.36
CA ASN A 278 2.00 15.97 12.94
C ASN A 278 1.65 14.49 12.71
N ILE A 279 2.08 13.58 13.58
CA ILE A 279 1.70 12.15 13.54
C ILE A 279 0.18 12.01 13.69
N ASP A 280 -0.41 12.67 14.68
CA ASP A 280 -1.85 12.61 14.97
C ASP A 280 -2.63 13.23 13.81
N SER A 281 -2.21 14.41 13.32
CA SER A 281 -2.79 15.03 12.12
C SER A 281 -2.71 14.11 10.91
N PHE A 282 -1.59 13.42 10.70
CA PHE A 282 -1.41 12.46 9.63
C PHE A 282 -2.33 11.25 9.76
N ILE A 283 -2.48 10.69 10.97
CA ILE A 283 -3.42 9.61 11.26
C ILE A 283 -4.85 10.06 10.96
N ASP A 284 -5.24 11.27 11.35
CA ASP A 284 -6.55 11.84 11.08
C ASP A 284 -6.81 12.02 9.58
N VAL A 285 -5.82 12.50 8.83
CA VAL A 285 -5.90 12.61 7.36
C VAL A 285 -6.09 11.24 6.71
N ILE A 286 -5.35 10.21 7.15
CA ILE A 286 -5.54 8.86 6.61
C ILE A 286 -6.94 8.33 6.93
N ASN A 287 -7.40 8.48 8.18
CA ASN A 287 -8.74 8.07 8.60
C ASN A 287 -9.84 8.78 7.78
N TYR A 288 -9.71 10.09 7.60
CA TYR A 288 -10.63 10.89 6.79
C TYR A 288 -10.67 10.40 5.34
N ASN A 289 -9.51 10.19 4.73
CA ASN A 289 -9.40 9.67 3.37
C ASN A 289 -9.99 8.27 3.24
N ALA A 290 -9.76 7.39 4.21
CA ALA A 290 -10.37 6.05 4.25
C ALA A 290 -11.91 6.13 4.31
N ASN A 291 -12.46 7.03 5.12
CA ASN A 291 -13.90 7.23 5.26
C ASN A 291 -14.54 7.78 3.97
N ILE A 292 -13.92 8.77 3.31
CA ILE A 292 -14.40 9.27 2.01
C ILE A 292 -14.42 8.14 0.97
N LYS A 293 -13.36 7.32 0.91
CA LYS A 293 -13.28 6.20 -0.04
C LYS A 293 -14.40 5.18 0.21
N ILE A 294 -14.72 4.87 1.47
CA ILE A 294 -15.86 4.02 1.84
C ILE A 294 -17.20 4.63 1.38
N LEU A 295 -17.37 5.94 1.52
CA LEU A 295 -18.57 6.64 1.04
C LEU A 295 -18.71 6.49 -0.48
N ILE A 296 -17.63 6.68 -1.23
CA ILE A 296 -17.60 6.48 -2.70
C ILE A 296 -18.02 5.06 -3.06
N VAL A 297 -17.55 4.05 -2.31
CA VAL A 297 -17.97 2.65 -2.51
C VAL A 297 -19.48 2.48 -2.33
N TYR A 298 -20.05 3.03 -1.27
CA TYR A 298 -21.49 2.92 -1.05
C TYR A 298 -22.29 3.56 -2.18
N ILE A 299 -21.85 4.71 -2.69
CA ILE A 299 -22.47 5.37 -3.83
C ILE A 299 -22.38 4.48 -5.08
N VAL A 300 -21.21 3.92 -5.39
CA VAL A 300 -21.03 3.03 -6.55
C VAL A 300 -21.90 1.78 -6.43
N ILE A 301 -21.91 1.12 -5.27
CA ILE A 301 -22.76 -0.06 -5.01
C ILE A 301 -24.23 0.29 -5.21
N PHE A 302 -24.67 1.43 -4.68
CA PHE A 302 -26.05 1.88 -4.78
C PHE A 302 -26.49 2.03 -6.24
N PHE A 303 -25.67 2.69 -7.07
CA PHE A 303 -25.95 2.83 -8.50
C PHE A 303 -25.94 1.48 -9.25
N VAL A 304 -25.02 0.58 -8.90
CA VAL A 304 -24.96 -0.77 -9.48
C VAL A 304 -26.23 -1.56 -9.13
N ILE A 305 -26.69 -1.52 -7.88
CA ILE A 305 -27.91 -2.19 -7.43
C ILE A 305 -29.13 -1.68 -8.18
N ILE A 306 -29.32 -0.35 -8.27
CA ILE A 306 -30.45 0.25 -8.99
C ILE A 306 -30.41 -0.11 -10.48
N GLY A 307 -29.23 0.00 -11.11
CA GLY A 307 -29.04 -0.34 -12.51
C GLY A 307 -29.40 -1.79 -12.80
N LEU A 308 -28.89 -2.73 -11.99
CA LEU A 308 -29.20 -4.15 -12.12
C LEU A 308 -30.68 -4.45 -11.86
N LEU A 309 -31.28 -3.86 -10.82
CA LEU A 309 -32.72 -4.04 -10.53
C LEU A 309 -33.60 -3.57 -11.70
N ALA A 310 -33.30 -2.42 -12.28
CA ALA A 310 -34.04 -1.87 -13.41
C ALA A 310 -33.92 -2.78 -14.64
N ILE A 311 -32.70 -3.20 -14.98
CA ILE A 311 -32.45 -4.08 -16.13
C ILE A 311 -33.12 -5.45 -15.91
N PHE A 312 -32.97 -6.05 -14.73
CA PHE A 312 -33.53 -7.37 -14.43
C PHE A 312 -35.06 -7.34 -14.43
N SER A 313 -35.67 -6.33 -13.81
CA SER A 313 -37.12 -6.14 -13.84
C SER A 313 -37.63 -5.96 -15.26
N ASN A 314 -36.97 -5.12 -16.06
CA ASN A 314 -37.37 -4.91 -17.45
C ASN A 314 -37.24 -6.19 -18.29
N ARG A 315 -36.16 -6.95 -18.10
CA ARG A 315 -35.95 -8.24 -18.79
C ARG A 315 -37.00 -9.27 -18.43
N ILE A 316 -37.33 -9.37 -17.15
CA ILE A 316 -38.33 -10.30 -16.66
C ILE A 316 -39.73 -9.91 -17.17
N ASN A 317 -40.06 -8.62 -17.15
CA ASN A 317 -41.32 -8.10 -17.68
C ASN A 317 -41.45 -8.29 -19.20
N ALA A 318 -40.39 -8.01 -19.97
CA ALA A 318 -40.37 -8.22 -21.42
C ALA A 318 -40.63 -9.69 -21.81
N ARG A 319 -40.29 -10.63 -20.92
CA ARG A 319 -40.44 -12.07 -21.12
C ARG A 319 -41.61 -12.69 -20.34
N ARG A 320 -42.47 -11.88 -19.70
CA ARG A 320 -43.58 -12.36 -18.87
C ARG A 320 -44.50 -13.35 -19.60
N LYS A 321 -44.77 -13.09 -20.88
CA LYS A 321 -45.62 -13.96 -21.73
C LYS A 321 -44.96 -15.32 -21.98
N GLU A 322 -43.66 -15.32 -22.27
CA GLU A 322 -42.88 -16.55 -22.48
C GLU A 322 -42.87 -17.40 -21.20
N PHE A 323 -42.60 -16.79 -20.06
CA PHE A 323 -42.61 -17.48 -18.76
C PHE A 323 -44.00 -18.03 -18.41
N SER A 324 -45.06 -17.28 -18.70
CA SER A 324 -46.45 -17.73 -18.48
C SER A 324 -46.79 -18.96 -19.31
N LEU A 325 -46.39 -18.98 -20.60
CA LEU A 325 -46.57 -20.14 -21.46
C LEU A 325 -45.82 -21.36 -20.92
N HIS A 326 -44.58 -21.20 -20.45
CA HIS A 326 -43.84 -22.30 -19.85
C HIS A 326 -44.51 -22.85 -18.58
N ILE A 327 -45.03 -21.98 -17.72
CA ILE A 327 -45.77 -22.40 -16.51
C ILE A 327 -47.04 -23.17 -16.89
N MET A 328 -47.79 -22.72 -17.90
CA MET A 328 -48.98 -23.44 -18.39
C MET A 328 -48.66 -24.84 -18.91
N HIS A 329 -47.47 -25.03 -19.48
CA HIS A 329 -47.00 -26.33 -19.98
C HIS A 329 -46.27 -27.15 -18.90
N GLY A 330 -46.41 -26.78 -17.62
CA GLY A 330 -45.94 -27.56 -16.48
C GLY A 330 -44.55 -27.18 -15.93
N ALA A 331 -43.95 -26.07 -16.37
CA ALA A 331 -42.72 -25.57 -15.76
C ALA A 331 -42.99 -24.97 -14.37
N THR A 332 -42.08 -25.21 -13.43
CA THR A 332 -42.17 -24.61 -12.10
C THR A 332 -41.57 -23.19 -12.08
N TYR A 333 -41.92 -22.39 -11.07
CA TYR A 333 -41.25 -21.10 -10.84
C TYR A 333 -39.74 -21.26 -10.56
N SER A 334 -39.33 -22.42 -10.02
CA SER A 334 -37.91 -22.74 -9.80
C SER A 334 -37.16 -22.93 -11.12
N ASP A 335 -37.80 -23.50 -12.14
CA ASP A 335 -37.19 -23.64 -13.48
C ASP A 335 -36.93 -22.28 -14.13
N ILE A 336 -37.86 -21.34 -13.96
CA ILE A 336 -37.71 -19.96 -14.42
C ILE A 336 -36.58 -19.27 -13.67
N TYR A 337 -36.53 -19.45 -12.35
CA TYR A 337 -35.43 -18.93 -11.52
C TYR A 337 -34.08 -19.42 -12.00
N MET A 338 -33.94 -20.74 -12.18
CA MET A 338 -32.69 -21.36 -12.61
C MET A 338 -32.25 -20.84 -13.98
N ARG A 339 -33.18 -20.69 -14.93
CA ARG A 339 -32.89 -20.15 -16.27
C ARG A 339 -32.37 -18.72 -16.21
N VAL A 340 -33.07 -17.85 -15.49
CA VAL A 340 -32.66 -16.44 -15.34
C VAL A 340 -31.33 -16.35 -14.59
N PHE A 341 -31.15 -17.11 -13.51
CA PHE A 341 -29.91 -17.14 -12.74
C PHE A 341 -28.71 -17.57 -13.59
N LEU A 342 -28.85 -18.67 -14.36
CA LEU A 342 -27.78 -19.17 -15.24
C LEU A 342 -27.37 -18.15 -16.31
N GLU A 343 -28.31 -17.42 -16.91
CA GLU A 343 -27.99 -16.36 -17.87
C GLU A 343 -27.07 -15.28 -17.27
N HIS A 344 -27.33 -14.88 -16.02
CA HIS A 344 -26.53 -13.87 -15.33
C HIS A 344 -25.21 -14.44 -14.83
N LEU A 345 -25.17 -15.71 -14.46
CA LEU A 345 -23.95 -16.40 -14.06
C LEU A 345 -22.90 -16.39 -15.19
N TYR A 346 -23.32 -16.61 -16.44
CA TYR A 346 -22.41 -16.51 -17.60
C TYR A 346 -21.84 -15.11 -17.78
N LEU A 347 -22.67 -14.06 -17.66
CA LEU A 347 -22.20 -12.68 -17.74
C LEU A 347 -21.26 -12.33 -16.59
N PHE A 348 -21.55 -12.82 -15.39
CA PHE A 348 -20.71 -12.62 -14.21
C PHE A 348 -19.33 -13.27 -14.36
N ILE A 349 -19.26 -14.51 -14.83
CA ILE A 349 -17.99 -15.20 -15.12
C ILE A 349 -17.19 -14.43 -16.16
N LEU A 350 -17.84 -13.94 -17.23
CA LEU A 350 -17.16 -13.15 -18.25
C LEU A 350 -16.64 -11.81 -17.68
N SER A 351 -17.40 -11.15 -16.82
CA SER A 351 -16.97 -9.94 -16.11
C SER A 351 -15.75 -10.18 -15.21
N ILE A 352 -15.66 -11.33 -14.53
CA ILE A 352 -14.49 -11.70 -13.73
C ILE A 352 -13.24 -11.75 -14.63
N ILE A 353 -13.33 -12.45 -15.76
CA ILE A 353 -12.19 -12.61 -16.68
C ILE A 353 -11.71 -11.25 -17.18
N ILE A 354 -12.64 -10.39 -17.61
CA ILE A 354 -12.32 -9.03 -18.08
C ILE A 354 -11.71 -8.20 -16.95
N SER A 355 -12.26 -8.29 -15.73
CA SER A 355 -11.78 -7.53 -14.57
C SER A 355 -10.36 -7.93 -14.17
N ILE A 356 -10.07 -9.24 -14.10
CA ILE A 356 -8.72 -9.74 -13.81
C ILE A 356 -7.73 -9.26 -14.86
N TYR A 357 -8.07 -9.42 -16.14
CA TYR A 357 -7.20 -8.98 -17.23
C TYR A 357 -6.88 -7.48 -17.14
N PHE A 358 -7.90 -6.65 -16.88
CA PHE A 358 -7.74 -5.22 -16.70
C PHE A 358 -6.91 -4.86 -15.46
N LEU A 359 -7.15 -5.49 -14.32
CA LEU A 359 -6.49 -5.16 -13.06
C LEU A 359 -5.02 -5.56 -13.03
N ILE A 360 -4.65 -6.69 -13.65
CA ILE A 360 -3.25 -7.12 -13.76
C ILE A 360 -2.44 -6.15 -14.63
N ARG A 361 -3.04 -5.64 -15.72
CA ARG A 361 -2.40 -4.70 -16.64
C ARG A 361 -2.30 -3.28 -16.09
N THR A 362 -3.30 -2.86 -15.33
CA THR A 362 -3.37 -1.51 -14.79
C THR A 362 -2.74 -1.49 -13.40
N LYS A 363 -1.46 -1.12 -13.28
CA LYS A 363 -0.86 -0.86 -11.96
C LYS A 363 -1.36 0.49 -11.43
N THR A 364 -1.82 0.54 -10.18
CA THR A 364 -2.19 1.78 -9.51
C THR A 364 -0.96 2.38 -8.86
N LYS A 365 -0.55 3.56 -9.35
CA LYS A 365 0.44 4.40 -8.69
C LYS A 365 -0.30 5.33 -7.74
N ILE A 366 0.00 5.27 -6.44
CA ILE A 366 -0.46 6.26 -5.46
C ILE A 366 0.76 7.08 -5.07
N VAL A 367 0.94 8.24 -5.71
CA VAL A 367 2.02 9.21 -5.46
C VAL A 367 3.42 8.57 -5.52
N THR A 368 3.88 7.90 -4.46
CA THR A 368 5.18 7.20 -4.35
C THR A 368 5.08 5.68 -4.37
N ASP A 369 3.89 5.10 -4.21
CA ASP A 369 3.73 3.68 -3.90
C ASP A 369 2.99 2.93 -5.02
N ILE A 370 3.54 1.77 -5.41
CA ILE A 370 2.91 0.87 -6.38
C ILE A 370 2.19 -0.22 -5.60
N ILE A 371 0.86 -0.22 -5.70
CA ILE A 371 0.07 -1.31 -5.12
C ILE A 371 -0.02 -2.43 -6.15
N ASN A 372 0.54 -3.57 -5.77
CA ASN A 372 0.46 -4.80 -6.57
C ASN A 372 -0.92 -5.44 -6.40
N PHE A 373 -1.40 -6.09 -7.47
CA PHE A 373 -2.65 -6.85 -7.45
C PHE A 373 -2.63 -7.92 -6.35
N ASP A 374 -3.65 -7.90 -5.49
CA ASP A 374 -3.88 -8.86 -4.41
C ASP A 374 -5.04 -9.78 -4.78
N LEU A 375 -4.71 -11.05 -5.04
CA LEU A 375 -5.67 -12.08 -5.39
C LEU A 375 -6.69 -12.35 -4.26
N GLY A 376 -6.27 -12.23 -3.00
CA GLY A 376 -7.14 -12.43 -1.84
C GLY A 376 -8.21 -11.36 -1.75
N ALA A 377 -7.81 -10.09 -1.86
CA ALA A 377 -8.73 -8.96 -1.90
C ALA A 377 -9.69 -9.04 -3.10
N PHE A 378 -9.19 -9.49 -4.26
CA PHE A 378 -10.01 -9.70 -5.45
C PHE A 378 -11.06 -10.79 -5.29
N ALA A 379 -10.70 -11.92 -4.67
CA ALA A 379 -11.65 -12.99 -4.40
C ALA A 379 -12.78 -12.52 -3.46
N GLN A 380 -12.42 -11.79 -2.40
CA GLN A 380 -13.39 -11.23 -1.44
C GLN A 380 -14.35 -10.25 -2.11
N THR A 381 -13.85 -9.31 -2.93
CA THR A 381 -14.73 -8.33 -3.61
C THR A 381 -15.64 -9.01 -4.63
N THR A 382 -15.13 -9.99 -5.36
CA THR A 382 -15.91 -10.77 -6.33
C THR A 382 -17.04 -11.53 -5.64
N LEU A 383 -16.79 -12.12 -4.47
CA LEU A 383 -17.84 -12.80 -3.68
C LEU A 383 -18.94 -11.83 -3.21
N ILE A 384 -18.57 -10.61 -2.80
CA ILE A 384 -19.55 -9.58 -2.43
C ILE A 384 -20.42 -9.20 -3.63
N VAL A 385 -19.83 -8.93 -4.78
CA VAL A 385 -20.59 -8.61 -6.00
C VAL A 385 -21.46 -9.77 -6.43
N PHE A 386 -20.97 -11.01 -6.33
CA PHE A 386 -21.76 -12.22 -6.61
C PHE A 386 -23.00 -12.30 -5.71
N GLY A 387 -22.85 -12.03 -4.41
CA GLY A 387 -23.95 -11.95 -3.46
C GLY A 387 -24.98 -10.89 -3.85
N ILE A 388 -24.52 -9.68 -4.21
CA ILE A 388 -25.38 -8.58 -4.67
C ILE A 388 -26.16 -8.98 -5.93
N VAL A 389 -25.48 -9.52 -6.94
CA VAL A 389 -26.11 -9.95 -8.20
C VAL A 389 -27.15 -11.03 -7.94
N THR A 390 -26.87 -11.99 -7.06
CA THR A 390 -27.80 -13.06 -6.69
C THR A 390 -29.04 -12.52 -6.00
N ILE A 391 -28.88 -11.61 -5.03
CA ILE A 391 -30.01 -10.97 -4.32
C ILE A 391 -30.85 -10.15 -5.30
N VAL A 392 -30.21 -9.35 -6.15
CA VAL A 392 -30.89 -8.51 -7.14
C VAL A 392 -31.64 -9.35 -8.18
N ALA A 393 -31.10 -10.51 -8.58
CA ALA A 393 -31.80 -11.44 -9.47
C ALA A 393 -33.07 -12.05 -8.86
N LEU A 394 -33.11 -12.23 -7.54
CA LEU A 394 -34.28 -12.79 -6.83
C LEU A 394 -35.45 -11.81 -6.77
N VAL A 395 -35.21 -10.50 -6.65
CA VAL A 395 -36.24 -9.49 -6.39
C VAL A 395 -37.37 -9.46 -7.44
N PRO A 396 -37.09 -9.37 -8.76
CA PRO A 396 -38.17 -9.30 -9.74
C PRO A 396 -38.86 -10.66 -9.96
N ILE A 397 -38.19 -11.77 -9.65
CA ILE A 397 -38.76 -13.12 -9.73
C ILE A 397 -39.74 -13.35 -8.59
N TYR A 398 -39.39 -12.91 -7.38
CA TYR A 398 -40.31 -12.89 -6.24
C TYR A 398 -41.58 -12.10 -6.59
N ASN A 399 -41.42 -10.93 -7.23
CA ASN A 399 -42.56 -10.13 -7.69
C ASN A 399 -43.46 -10.89 -8.69
N ILE A 400 -42.90 -11.65 -9.63
CA ILE A 400 -43.69 -12.53 -10.52
C ILE A 400 -44.43 -13.61 -9.74
N SER A 401 -43.74 -14.31 -8.83
CA SER A 401 -44.33 -15.44 -8.09
C SER A 401 -45.55 -15.04 -7.23
N LYS A 402 -45.60 -13.79 -6.78
CA LYS A 402 -46.71 -13.24 -6.00
C LYS A 402 -47.93 -12.85 -6.84
N ASN A 403 -47.75 -12.61 -8.14
CA ASN A 403 -48.83 -12.18 -9.03
C ASN A 403 -49.59 -13.39 -9.60
N ARG A 404 -50.93 -13.33 -9.62
CA ARG A 404 -51.78 -14.41 -10.15
C ARG A 404 -51.50 -14.64 -11.64
N LEU A 405 -51.52 -15.89 -12.10
CA LEU A 405 -51.30 -16.28 -13.52
C LEU A 405 -52.13 -15.44 -14.51
N ASN A 406 -53.38 -15.11 -14.17
CA ASN A 406 -54.26 -14.28 -15.01
C ASN A 406 -53.72 -12.87 -15.26
N TYR A 407 -52.92 -12.31 -14.34
CA TYR A 407 -52.25 -11.01 -14.49
C TYR A 407 -51.02 -11.11 -15.39
N LEU A 408 -50.31 -12.24 -15.36
CA LEU A 408 -49.14 -12.50 -16.20
C LEU A 408 -49.50 -12.69 -17.69
N ILE A 409 -50.69 -13.23 -17.97
CA ILE A 409 -51.20 -13.51 -19.32
C ILE A 409 -51.85 -12.28 -19.96
N LYS A 410 -52.72 -11.57 -19.23
CA LYS A 410 -53.47 -10.43 -19.78
C LYS A 410 -52.59 -9.26 -20.15
N GLY A 411 -51.47 -9.11 -19.45
CA GLY A 411 -50.44 -8.15 -19.78
C GLY A 411 -50.99 -6.78 -20.13
N GLU A 412 -51.60 -6.11 -19.16
CA GLU A 412 -51.72 -4.65 -19.21
C GLU A 412 -50.32 -4.04 -19.12
#